data_AF-A0A2M6WJJ8-F1
#
_entry.id   AF-A0A2M6WJJ8-F1
#
_cell.length_a   1.000
_cell.length_b   1.000
_cell.length_c   1.000
_cell.angle_alpha   90.00
_cell.angle_beta   90.00
_cell.angle_gamma   90.00
#
_symmetry.space_group_name_H-M   'P 1'
#
loop_
_entity.id
_entity.type
_entity.pdbx_description
1 polymer ?
#
loop_
_entity_poly.entity_id
_entity_poly.type
_entity_poly.pdbx_seq_one_letter_code
_entity_poly.pdbx_strand_id
1 'polypeptide(L)' 'MKKSVSSRIRITKTGKIIRGKMGTRHCGSRKTSTTKRRKKITHRIAGVDTSAIRGEMAKKNFKK' A
#
# COMPACT_ATOMS: atom_id res chain seq x y z
N MET A 1 0.45 -14.74 2.93
CA MET A 1 0.06 -13.64 2.01
C MET A 1 -1.13 -13.95 1.09
N LYS A 2 -2.25 -13.25 1.33
CA LYS A 2 -3.36 -13.09 0.37
C LYS A 2 -2.86 -12.34 -0.87
N LYS A 3 -3.20 -12.81 -2.09
CA LYS A 3 -2.73 -12.22 -3.37
C LYS A 3 -3.08 -10.73 -3.51
N SER A 4 -4.20 -10.31 -2.91
CA SER A 4 -4.65 -8.92 -2.92
C SER A 4 -3.79 -7.98 -2.07
N VAL A 5 -3.08 -8.52 -1.07
CA VAL A 5 -2.16 -7.78 -0.21
C VAL A 5 -0.78 -7.72 -0.86
N SER A 6 -0.28 -8.85 -1.36
CA SER A 6 1.04 -8.93 -2.01
C SER A 6 1.17 -8.03 -3.25
N SER A 7 0.08 -7.83 -3.99
CA SER A 7 0.06 -6.99 -5.19
C SER A 7 0.10 -5.49 -4.92
N ARG A 8 -0.24 -5.04 -3.69
CA ARG A 8 -0.45 -3.61 -3.38
C ARG A 8 0.42 -3.09 -2.24
N ILE A 9 0.94 -3.98 -1.41
CA ILE A 9 1.66 -3.66 -0.19
C ILE A 9 3.08 -4.21 -0.27
N ARG A 10 4.06 -3.38 0.09
CA ARG A 10 5.47 -3.76 0.19
C ARG A 10 5.99 -3.48 1.60
N ILE A 11 6.89 -4.32 2.08
CA ILE A 11 7.60 -4.13 3.35
C ILE A 11 9.03 -3.69 3.02
N THR A 12 9.49 -2.60 3.63
CA THR A 12 10.88 -2.16 3.49
C THR A 12 11.81 -3.00 4.35
N LYS A 13 13.12 -2.94 4.10
CA LYS A 13 14.13 -3.63 4.94
C LYS A 13 14.01 -3.28 6.43
N THR A 14 13.54 -2.07 6.74
CA THR A 14 13.30 -1.55 8.09
C THR A 14 11.94 -1.95 8.69
N GLY A 15 11.17 -2.82 8.04
CA GLY A 15 9.87 -3.29 8.54
C GLY A 15 8.71 -2.30 8.39
N LYS A 16 8.90 -1.18 7.69
CA LYS A 16 7.83 -0.23 7.38
C LYS A 16 6.97 -0.76 6.24
N ILE A 17 5.66 -0.59 6.38
CA ILE A 17 4.69 -1.02 5.37
C ILE A 17 4.37 0.16 4.46
N ILE A 18 4.56 0.00 3.15
CA ILE A 18 4.35 1.03 2.14
C ILE A 18 3.36 0.57 1.06
N ARG A 19 2.67 1.55 0.44
CA ARG A 19 1.74 1.36 -0.67
C ARG A 19 1.85 2.48 -1.71
N GLY A 20 1.36 2.24 -2.92
CA GLY A 20 1.13 3.31 -3.89
C GLY A 20 -0.01 4.25 -3.44
N LYS A 21 0.04 5.52 -3.81
CA LYS A 21 -1.08 6.44 -3.61
C LYS A 21 -2.18 6.16 -4.63
N MET A 22 -3.42 6.24 -4.17
CA MET A 22 -4.60 5.89 -4.99
C MET A 22 -5.04 7.05 -5.89
N GLY A 23 -5.90 6.72 -6.87
CA GLY A 23 -6.49 7.69 -7.78
C GLY A 23 -5.47 8.31 -8.73
N THR A 24 -4.58 7.51 -9.30
CA THR A 24 -3.57 7.94 -10.29
C THR A 24 -3.92 7.58 -11.73
N ARG A 25 -4.69 6.50 -11.94
CA ARG A 25 -5.00 5.97 -13.28
C ARG A 25 -6.04 6.79 -14.05
N HIS A 26 -7.09 7.26 -13.38
CA HIS A 26 -8.21 7.96 -14.01
C HIS A 26 -8.34 9.41 -13.49
N CYS A 27 -9.08 10.25 -14.23
CA CYS A 27 -9.25 11.68 -13.93
C CYS A 27 -7.91 12.44 -13.82
N GLY A 28 -6.95 12.10 -14.69
CA GLY A 28 -5.66 12.77 -14.73
C GLY A 28 -5.78 14.22 -15.22
N SER A 29 -6.61 14.48 -16.24
CA SER A 29 -6.82 15.81 -16.81
C SER A 29 -7.26 16.86 -15.77
N ARG A 30 -8.13 16.46 -14.83
CA ARG A 30 -8.66 17.33 -13.75
C ARG A 30 -7.68 17.58 -12.59
N LYS A 31 -6.45 17.07 -12.66
CA LYS A 31 -5.45 17.19 -11.58
C LYS A 31 -4.32 18.10 -11.99
N THR A 32 -3.92 18.97 -11.06
CA THR A 32 -2.71 19.79 -11.20
C THR A 32 -1.46 18.92 -11.34
N SER A 33 -0.46 19.45 -12.04
CA SER A 33 0.87 18.82 -12.21
C SER A 33 1.51 18.47 -10.86
N THR A 34 1.39 19.37 -9.88
CA THR A 34 1.89 19.19 -8.51
C THR A 34 1.24 17.99 -7.81
N THR A 35 -0.08 17.84 -7.94
CA THR A 35 -0.83 16.71 -7.37
C THR A 35 -0.44 15.39 -8.02
N LYS A 36 -0.31 15.37 -9.36
CA LYS A 36 0.15 14.20 -10.11
C LYS A 36 1.54 13.76 -9.62
N ARG A 37 2.48 14.69 -9.47
CA ARG A 37 3.84 14.43 -8.98
C ARG A 37 3.81 13.86 -7.56
N ARG A 38 3.08 14.49 -6.63
CA ARG A 38 2.96 14.02 -5.23
C ARG A 38 2.37 12.61 -5.11
N LYS A 39 1.50 12.21 -6.05
CA LYS A 39 0.88 10.87 -6.07
C LYS A 39 1.79 9.77 -6.64
N LYS A 40 2.90 10.09 -7.31
CA LYS A 40 3.90 9.09 -7.76
C LYS A 40 4.71 8.52 -6.60
N ILE A 41 4.83 9.27 -5.49
CA ILE A 41 5.61 8.88 -4.32
C ILE A 41 4.87 7.80 -3.52
N THR A 42 5.61 6.79 -3.06
CA THR A 42 5.09 5.75 -2.17
C THR A 42 4.67 6.33 -0.82
N HIS A 43 3.64 5.73 -0.22
CA HIS A 43 3.03 6.20 1.01
C HIS A 43 3.20 5.17 2.11
N ARG A 44 3.69 5.60 3.28
CA ARG A 44 3.75 4.76 4.48
C ARG A 44 2.33 4.56 5.02
N ILE A 45 1.98 3.32 5.32
CA ILE A 45 0.67 3.01 5.90
C ILE A 45 0.61 3.53 7.35
N ALA A 46 -0.56 4.03 7.75
CA ALA A 46 -0.80 4.55 9.09
C ALA A 46 -0.66 3.43 10.14
N GLY A 47 -0.19 3.78 11.34
CA GLY A 47 0.09 2.81 12.41
C GLY A 47 -1.12 1.93 12.74
N VAL A 48 -2.32 2.53 12.77
CA VAL A 48 -3.59 1.85 13.06
C VAL A 48 -3.90 0.69 12.11
N ASP A 49 -3.50 0.79 10.84
CA ASP A 49 -3.76 -0.25 9.83
C ASP A 49 -2.71 -1.36 9.83
N THR A 50 -1.57 -1.15 10.51
CA THR A 50 -0.42 -2.08 10.41
C THR A 50 -0.70 -3.42 11.07
N SER A 51 -1.45 -3.45 12.17
CA SER A 51 -1.83 -4.67 12.89
C SER A 51 -2.70 -5.57 12.02
N ALA A 52 -3.75 -5.01 11.42
CA ALA A 52 -4.65 -5.71 10.52
C ALA A 52 -3.90 -6.29 9.30
N ILE A 53 -3.03 -5.49 8.69
CA ILE A 53 -2.23 -5.96 7.54
C ILE A 53 -1.30 -7.09 7.97
N ARG A 54 -0.59 -6.96 9.09
CA ARG A 54 0.30 -8.04 9.59
C ARG A 54 -0.49 -9.31 9.90
N GLY A 55 -1.68 -9.20 10.49
CA GLY A 55 -2.57 -10.33 10.72
C GLY A 55 -2.94 -11.06 9.42
N GLU A 56 -3.36 -10.32 8.39
CA GLU A 56 -3.66 -10.90 7.06
C GLU A 56 -2.43 -11.56 6.39
N MET A 57 -1.24 -11.07 6.70
CA MET A 57 0.01 -11.65 6.20
C MET A 57 0.29 -13.00 6.88
N ALA A 58 0.08 -13.08 8.20
CA ALA A 58 0.31 -14.24 9.06
C ALA A 58 -0.72 -15.37 8.86
N LYS A 59 -2.00 -15.04 8.60
CA LYS A 59 -3.10 -16.02 8.43
C LYS A 59 -2.87 -17.09 7.34
N LYS A 60 -1.94 -16.88 6.40
CA LYS A 60 -1.63 -17.90 5.37
C LYS A 60 -0.78 -19.06 5.92
N ASN A 61 -0.18 -18.91 7.10
CA ASN A 61 0.68 -19.92 7.71
C ASN A 61 -0.10 -20.93 8.58
N PHE A 62 -1.38 -20.67 8.87
CA PHE A 62 -2.21 -21.50 9.76
C PHE A 62 -3.18 -22.44 9.02
N LYS A 63 -3.24 -22.36 7.68
CA LYS A 63 -4.05 -23.26 6.83
C LYS A 63 -3.20 -24.40 6.26
N LYS A 64 -2.41 -25.05 7.11
CA LYS A 64 -1.67 -26.27 6.76
C LYS A 64 -1.99 -27.34 7.76
#